data_AF-A0A8C9WR50-F1
#
_entry.id   AF-A0A8C9WR50-F1
#
_cell.length_a   1.000
_cell.length_b   1.000
_cell.length_c   1.000
_cell.angle_alpha   90.00
_cell.angle_beta   90.00
_cell.angle_gamma   90.00
#
_symmetry.space_group_name_H-M   'P 1'
#
loop_
_entity.id
_entity.type
_entity.pdbx_description
1 polymer ?
#
loop_
_entity_poly.entity_id
_entity_poly.type
_entity_poly.pdbx_seq_one_letter_code
_entity_poly.pdbx_strand_id
1 'polypeptide(L)'
;SLSIVLLFTFIFLFSLVIWNFGVFRVCLLAGTRLVQKCGKKPEELCTSCESGTFTTVPGVEQCQKCTECTEFQQVQKACTSTHDTVCVCQKGYRCSDPKCSSCELQCPEGQELVGGSCQPCPEGTFQNGTQRTCIAWTKKYCALDTKMSPLSWPKK
;
A
#
# COMPACT_ATOMS: atom_id res chain seq x y z
N SER A 1 -57.49 -4.91 35.75
CA SER A 1 -56.38 -4.94 36.73
C SER A 1 -55.49 -6.18 36.70
N LEU A 2 -55.44 -6.97 35.62
CA LEU A 2 -54.47 -8.09 35.49
C LEU A 2 -53.49 -7.85 34.34
N SER A 3 -53.98 -7.28 33.23
CA SER A 3 -53.18 -6.96 32.03
C SER A 3 -52.09 -5.92 32.28
N ILE A 4 -52.34 -4.93 33.14
CA ILE A 4 -51.36 -3.89 33.50
C ILE A 4 -50.21 -4.49 34.33
N VAL A 5 -50.54 -5.38 35.28
CA VAL A 5 -49.54 -6.03 36.14
C VAL A 5 -48.62 -6.92 35.31
N LEU A 6 -49.17 -7.66 34.33
CA LEU A 6 -48.39 -8.49 33.42
C LEU A 6 -47.43 -7.67 32.55
N LEU A 7 -47.89 -6.53 32.01
CA LEU A 7 -47.03 -5.60 31.24
C LEU A 7 -45.87 -5.06 32.08
N PHE A 8 -46.13 -4.63 33.32
CA PHE A 8 -45.07 -4.15 34.22
C PHE A 8 -44.06 -5.25 34.55
N THR A 9 -44.51 -6.47 34.82
CA THR A 9 -43.60 -7.60 35.07
C THR A 9 -42.77 -7.96 33.84
N PHE A 10 -43.35 -7.90 32.64
CA PHE A 10 -42.63 -8.14 31.39
C PHE A 10 -41.57 -7.07 31.14
N ILE A 11 -41.91 -5.78 31.32
CA ILE A 11 -40.97 -4.66 31.20
C ILE A 11 -39.85 -4.78 32.23
N PHE A 12 -40.15 -5.18 33.47
CA PHE A 12 -39.15 -5.35 34.52
C PHE A 12 -38.19 -6.50 34.21
N LEU A 13 -38.72 -7.64 33.75
CA LEU A 13 -37.90 -8.79 33.31
C LEU A 13 -37.07 -8.44 32.05
N PHE A 14 -37.67 -7.74 31.08
CA PHE A 14 -36.97 -7.29 29.88
C PHE A 14 -35.87 -6.27 30.21
N SER A 15 -36.11 -5.39 31.19
CA SER A 15 -35.12 -4.44 31.69
C SER A 15 -33.99 -5.14 32.44
N LEU A 16 -34.28 -6.15 33.26
CA LEU A 16 -33.28 -6.99 33.92
C LEU A 16 -32.45 -7.82 32.92
N VAL A 17 -33.07 -8.27 31.82
CA VAL A 17 -32.39 -8.96 30.72
C VAL A 17 -31.50 -7.99 29.94
N ILE A 18 -32.01 -6.80 29.58
CA ILE A 18 -31.22 -5.76 28.89
C ILE A 18 -30.05 -5.27 29.77
N TRP A 19 -30.21 -5.22 31.10
CA TRP A 19 -29.10 -4.88 32.01
C TRP A 19 -28.07 -6.01 32.18
N ASN A 20 -28.46 -7.27 31.93
CA ASN A 20 -27.56 -8.43 31.93
C ASN A 20 -26.82 -8.66 30.61
N PHE A 21 -27.34 -8.15 29.48
CA PHE A 21 -26.60 -8.12 28.23
C PHE A 21 -25.56 -7.01 28.31
N GLY A 22 -24.44 -7.33 28.96
CA GLY A 22 -23.25 -6.47 29.00
C GLY A 22 -22.90 -6.03 27.58
N VAL A 23 -22.86 -4.71 27.38
CA VAL A 23 -22.41 -4.10 26.13
C VAL A 23 -20.97 -4.55 25.89
N PHE A 24 -20.79 -5.55 25.03
CA PHE A 24 -19.47 -5.99 24.59
C PHE A 24 -18.84 -4.85 23.79
N ARG A 25 -17.88 -4.15 24.40
CA ARG A 25 -17.10 -3.14 23.70
C ARG A 25 -15.95 -3.83 22.98
N VAL A 26 -15.84 -3.61 21.68
CA VAL A 26 -14.80 -4.19 20.82
C VAL A 26 -13.76 -3.13 20.50
N CYS A 27 -12.49 -3.53 20.42
CA CYS A 27 -11.40 -2.66 20.02
C CYS A 27 -11.50 -2.33 18.53
N LEU A 28 -12.00 -1.13 18.20
CA LEU A 28 -12.24 -0.68 16.82
C LEU A 28 -11.29 0.45 16.36
N LEU A 29 -10.26 0.78 17.15
CA LEU A 29 -9.32 1.84 16.80
C LEU A 29 -8.18 1.31 15.93
N ALA A 30 -7.98 1.91 14.76
CA ALA A 30 -6.78 1.70 13.96
C ALA A 30 -5.53 2.16 14.73
N GLY A 31 -4.40 1.52 14.45
CA GLY A 31 -3.15 1.75 15.17
C GLY A 31 -3.14 1.36 16.63
N THR A 32 -4.10 0.54 17.05
CA THR A 32 -4.11 -0.10 18.36
C THR A 32 -4.19 -1.61 18.22
N ARG A 33 -3.51 -2.32 19.14
CA ARG A 33 -3.64 -3.76 19.30
C ARG A 33 -4.58 -4.10 20.44
N LEU A 34 -5.29 -5.21 20.28
CA LEU A 34 -6.12 -5.84 21.28
C LEU A 34 -5.25 -6.47 22.36
N VAL A 35 -5.43 -6.04 23.62
CA VAL A 35 -4.75 -6.63 24.78
C VAL A 35 -5.60 -7.70 25.44
N GLN A 36 -6.93 -7.48 25.47
CA GLN A 36 -7.88 -8.40 26.10
C GLN A 36 -9.14 -8.53 25.25
N LYS A 37 -9.64 -9.76 25.10
CA LYS A 37 -10.80 -10.08 24.24
C LYS A 37 -12.12 -9.54 24.76
N CYS A 38 -12.25 -9.39 26.08
CA CYS A 38 -13.46 -8.91 26.73
C CYS A 38 -13.11 -8.18 28.03
N GLY A 39 -13.82 -7.11 28.34
CA GLY A 39 -13.61 -6.33 29.56
C GLY A 39 -14.63 -5.21 29.71
N LYS A 40 -14.78 -4.70 30.94
CA LYS A 40 -15.76 -3.66 31.26
C LYS A 40 -15.33 -2.28 30.81
N LYS A 41 -14.02 -2.04 30.68
CA LYS A 41 -13.45 -0.75 30.27
C LYS A 41 -12.86 -0.84 28.87
N PRO A 42 -13.31 -0.03 27.90
CA PRO A 42 -12.79 -0.05 26.53
C PRO A 42 -11.31 0.37 26.44
N GLU A 43 -10.85 1.20 27.38
CA GLU A 43 -9.48 1.72 27.47
C GLU A 43 -8.45 0.62 27.76
N GLU A 44 -8.86 -0.43 28.49
CA GLU A 44 -8.00 -1.57 28.83
C GLU A 44 -8.00 -2.64 27.72
N LEU A 45 -8.91 -2.53 26.74
CA LEU A 45 -9.01 -3.50 25.63
C LEU A 45 -8.02 -3.20 24.50
N CYS A 46 -7.63 -1.94 24.34
CA CYS A 46 -6.78 -1.48 23.25
C CYS A 46 -5.53 -0.80 23.79
N THR A 47 -4.38 -1.03 23.15
CA THR A 47 -3.17 -0.24 23.41
C THR A 47 -2.56 0.18 22.07
N SER A 48 -2.04 1.41 22.00
CA SER A 48 -1.36 1.90 20.78
C SER A 48 -0.23 0.96 20.37
N CYS A 49 -0.03 0.84 19.05
CA CYS A 49 1.17 0.22 18.52
C CYS A 49 2.42 0.96 19.01
N GLU A 50 3.47 0.20 19.31
CA GLU A 50 4.77 0.71 19.72
C GLU A 50 5.52 1.29 18.52
N SER A 51 6.48 2.19 18.77
CA SER A 51 7.36 2.76 17.75
C SER A 51 7.98 1.66 16.88
N GLY A 52 7.87 1.80 15.56
CA GLY A 52 8.34 0.78 14.62
C GLY A 52 7.32 -0.34 14.33
N THR A 53 6.07 -0.19 14.79
CA THR A 53 4.96 -1.08 14.42
C THR A 53 3.69 -0.32 14.03
N PHE A 54 2.84 -0.94 13.22
CA PHE A 54 1.58 -0.37 12.76
C PHE A 54 0.46 -1.41 12.65
N THR A 55 -0.79 -0.96 12.60
CA THR A 55 -1.92 -1.77 12.13
C THR A 55 -2.99 -0.90 11.48
N THR A 56 -3.46 -1.33 10.31
CA THR A 56 -4.61 -0.73 9.61
C THR A 56 -5.92 -1.40 10.01
N VAL A 57 -5.85 -2.64 10.52
CA VAL A 57 -7.02 -3.44 10.88
C VAL A 57 -7.21 -3.38 12.40
N PRO A 58 -8.43 -3.03 12.87
CA PRO A 58 -8.72 -3.05 14.31
C PRO A 58 -8.82 -4.48 14.85
N GLY A 59 -8.61 -4.64 16.16
CA GLY A 59 -8.80 -5.91 16.85
C GLY A 59 -7.70 -6.95 16.64
N VAL A 60 -6.56 -6.55 16.06
CA VAL A 60 -5.37 -7.42 15.97
C VAL A 60 -4.70 -7.57 17.33
N GLU A 61 -4.28 -8.78 17.70
CA GLU A 61 -3.56 -9.01 18.97
C GLU A 61 -2.12 -8.45 18.94
N GLN A 62 -1.55 -8.31 17.74
CA GLN A 62 -0.18 -7.84 17.52
C GLN A 62 -0.13 -6.84 16.36
N CYS A 63 0.65 -5.77 16.52
CA CYS A 63 0.95 -4.83 15.46
C CYS A 63 2.00 -5.42 14.51
N GLN A 64 1.91 -5.07 13.23
CA GLN A 64 2.88 -5.46 12.22
C GLN A 64 4.12 -4.59 12.33
N LYS A 65 5.31 -5.16 12.12
CA LYS A 65 6.54 -4.36 12.03
C LYS A 65 6.50 -3.50 10.78
N CYS A 66 6.99 -2.27 10.90
CA CYS A 66 7.10 -1.38 9.75
C CYS A 66 8.14 -1.92 8.76
N THR A 67 7.90 -1.67 7.48
CA THR A 67 8.85 -1.93 6.41
C THR A 67 10.09 -1.04 6.56
N GLU A 68 11.26 -1.63 6.40
CA GLU A 68 12.53 -0.91 6.31
C GLU A 68 12.91 -0.75 4.83
N CYS A 69 13.28 0.46 4.43
CA CYS A 69 13.68 0.71 3.04
C CYS A 69 15.05 0.12 2.77
N THR A 70 15.17 -0.61 1.65
CA THR A 70 16.39 -1.31 1.26
C THR A 70 17.36 -0.40 0.49
N GLU A 71 18.40 -0.99 -0.11
CA GLU A 71 19.33 -0.29 -0.99
C GLU A 71 18.60 0.40 -2.16
N PHE A 72 19.09 1.58 -2.55
CA PHE A 72 18.50 2.46 -3.57
C PHE A 72 17.07 2.92 -3.32
N GLN A 73 16.56 2.73 -2.09
CA GLN A 73 15.30 3.31 -1.64
C GLN A 73 15.53 4.50 -0.72
N GLN A 74 14.49 5.30 -0.56
CA GLN A 74 14.40 6.37 0.42
C GLN A 74 13.00 6.39 1.05
N VAL A 75 12.94 6.78 2.31
CA VAL A 75 11.66 6.92 3.04
C VAL A 75 10.91 8.11 2.46
N GLN A 76 9.76 7.86 1.84
CA GLN A 76 8.83 8.90 1.41
C GLN A 76 7.86 9.28 2.53
N LYS A 77 7.35 8.28 3.27
CA LYS A 77 6.52 8.49 4.45
C LYS A 77 7.04 7.62 5.59
N ALA A 78 7.25 8.24 6.75
CA ALA A 78 7.64 7.53 7.95
C ALA A 78 6.51 6.63 8.46
N CYS A 79 6.89 5.55 9.14
CA CYS A 79 5.92 4.70 9.80
C CYS A 79 5.16 5.43 10.91
N THR A 80 3.90 5.10 11.08
CA THR A 80 3.05 5.56 12.18
C THR A 80 2.29 4.37 12.76
N SER A 81 1.64 4.52 13.91
CA SER A 81 0.84 3.41 14.46
C SER A 81 -0.25 2.92 13.50
N THR A 82 -0.73 3.75 12.57
CA THR A 82 -1.84 3.44 11.66
C THR A 82 -1.39 3.11 10.23
N HIS A 83 -0.14 3.38 9.86
CA HIS A 83 0.35 3.25 8.49
C HIS A 83 1.78 2.74 8.46
N ASP A 84 2.07 1.87 7.50
CA ASP A 84 3.43 1.40 7.23
C ASP A 84 4.34 2.54 6.72
N THR A 85 5.65 2.31 6.79
CA THR A 85 6.65 3.08 6.05
C THR A 85 6.35 2.97 4.55
N VAL A 86 6.40 4.09 3.84
CA VAL A 86 6.34 4.10 2.38
C VAL A 86 7.72 4.38 1.83
N CYS A 87 8.29 3.41 1.12
CA CYS A 87 9.58 3.50 0.45
C CYS A 87 9.39 3.84 -1.03
N VAL A 88 10.29 4.66 -1.57
CA VAL A 88 10.36 4.96 -3.01
C VAL A 88 11.78 4.79 -3.50
N CYS A 89 11.95 4.43 -4.77
CA CYS A 89 13.26 4.37 -5.37
C CYS A 89 13.91 5.76 -5.48
N GLN A 90 15.21 5.81 -5.29
CA GLN A 90 16.03 7.00 -5.50
C GLN A 90 15.99 7.43 -6.98
N LYS A 91 16.39 8.68 -7.23
CA LYS A 91 16.43 9.21 -8.60
C LYS A 91 17.34 8.34 -9.49
N GLY A 92 16.86 8.01 -10.69
CA GLY A 92 17.56 7.10 -11.61
C GLY A 92 17.22 5.62 -11.39
N TYR A 93 16.35 5.31 -10.42
CA TYR A 93 15.82 3.97 -10.20
C TYR A 93 14.30 3.98 -10.25
N ARG A 94 13.72 2.80 -10.50
CA ARG A 94 12.28 2.57 -10.54
C ARG A 94 11.92 1.27 -9.84
N CYS A 95 10.67 1.14 -9.42
CA CYS A 95 10.18 -0.05 -8.74
C CYS A 95 10.23 -1.29 -9.65
N SER A 96 10.77 -2.40 -9.15
CA SER A 96 10.75 -3.70 -9.81
C SER A 96 9.34 -4.28 -9.93
N ASP A 97 8.49 -4.00 -8.95
CA ASP A 97 7.16 -4.56 -8.77
C ASP A 97 6.18 -3.52 -8.19
N PRO A 98 4.85 -3.78 -8.20
CA PRO A 98 3.86 -2.83 -7.72
C PRO A 98 3.99 -2.45 -6.23
N LYS A 99 4.59 -3.30 -5.40
CA LYS A 99 4.85 -3.00 -3.98
C LYS A 99 6.18 -2.28 -3.78
N CYS A 100 6.93 -2.04 -4.85
CA CYS A 100 8.27 -1.46 -4.81
C CYS A 100 9.19 -2.21 -3.82
N SER A 101 9.20 -3.53 -3.91
CA SER A 101 10.01 -4.40 -3.04
C SER A 101 11.50 -4.23 -3.31
N SER A 102 11.87 -3.90 -4.55
CA SER A 102 13.23 -3.57 -4.94
C SER A 102 13.28 -2.50 -6.04
N CYS A 103 14.48 -1.96 -6.30
CA CYS A 103 14.70 -0.89 -7.25
C CYS A 103 15.63 -1.34 -8.38
N GLU A 104 15.21 -1.10 -9.61
CA GLU A 104 15.99 -1.35 -10.81
C GLU A 104 16.46 -0.04 -11.42
N LEU A 105 17.66 -0.05 -12.03
CA LEU A 105 18.19 1.09 -12.75
C LEU A 105 17.22 1.50 -13.88
N GLN A 106 16.88 2.78 -13.92
CA GLN A 106 16.08 3.36 -14.98
C GLN A 106 17.01 3.91 -16.07
N CYS A 107 17.05 3.23 -17.21
CA CYS A 107 17.83 3.68 -18.35
C CYS A 107 17.18 4.88 -19.07
N PRO A 108 18.00 5.78 -19.63
CA PRO A 108 17.52 6.91 -20.41
C PRO A 108 16.84 6.45 -21.71
N GLU A 109 16.16 7.38 -22.37
CA GLU A 109 15.50 7.14 -23.65
C GLU A 109 16.47 6.56 -24.69
N GLY A 110 15.99 5.58 -25.45
CA GLY A 110 16.80 4.86 -26.43
C GLY A 110 17.79 3.86 -25.84
N GLN A 111 17.72 3.57 -24.54
CA GLN A 111 18.51 2.53 -23.88
C GLN A 111 17.64 1.52 -23.12
N GLU A 112 18.14 0.31 -22.96
CA GLU A 112 17.58 -0.73 -22.11
C GLU A 112 18.60 -1.31 -21.15
N LEU A 113 18.11 -1.94 -20.08
CA LEU A 113 18.95 -2.56 -19.06
C LEU A 113 19.39 -3.96 -19.52
N VAL A 114 20.67 -4.13 -19.83
CA VAL A 114 21.27 -5.41 -20.22
C VAL A 114 22.46 -5.71 -19.29
N GLY A 115 22.40 -6.84 -18.60
CA GLY A 115 23.48 -7.28 -17.70
C GLY A 115 23.78 -6.29 -16.57
N GLY A 116 22.80 -5.50 -16.13
CA GLY A 116 22.97 -4.48 -15.09
C GLY A 116 23.51 -3.13 -15.58
N SER A 117 23.69 -2.96 -16.89
CA SER A 117 24.14 -1.70 -17.51
C SER A 117 23.16 -1.22 -18.57
N CYS A 118 23.07 0.09 -18.76
CA CYS A 118 22.24 0.63 -19.82
C CYS A 118 22.97 0.54 -21.16
N GLN A 119 22.34 -0.12 -22.13
CA GLN A 119 22.86 -0.28 -23.48
C GLN A 119 21.90 0.34 -24.50
N PRO A 120 22.41 0.90 -25.62
CA PRO A 120 21.57 1.41 -26.69
C PRO A 120 20.62 0.36 -27.24
N CYS A 121 19.40 0.77 -27.58
CA CYS A 121 18.44 -0.10 -28.25
C CYS A 121 19.02 -0.65 -29.56
N PRO A 122 18.84 -1.95 -29.84
CA PRO A 122 19.22 -2.52 -31.13
C PRO A 122 18.39 -1.90 -32.27
N GLU A 123 18.94 -1.95 -33.49
CA GLU A 123 18.25 -1.43 -34.67
C GLU A 123 16.85 -2.03 -34.82
N GLY A 124 15.88 -1.19 -35.17
CA GLY A 124 14.50 -1.62 -35.30
C GLY A 124 13.74 -1.70 -33.96
N THR A 125 14.31 -1.20 -32.85
CA THR A 125 13.63 -1.08 -31.56
C THR A 125 13.77 0.31 -30.95
N PHE A 126 12.89 0.65 -30.00
CA PHE A 126 12.95 1.91 -29.25
C PHE A 126 12.39 1.77 -27.83
N GLN A 127 12.78 2.69 -26.95
CA GLN A 127 12.24 2.87 -25.60
C GLN A 127 12.14 4.38 -25.34
N ASN A 128 11.00 4.85 -24.82
CA ASN A 128 10.73 6.27 -24.59
C ASN A 128 10.54 6.61 -23.10
N GLY A 129 11.39 6.07 -22.23
CA GLY A 129 11.39 6.30 -20.78
C GLY A 129 10.28 5.58 -19.98
N THR A 130 9.20 5.16 -20.64
CA THR A 130 8.05 4.50 -20.01
C THR A 130 8.22 2.98 -19.87
N GLN A 131 9.05 2.37 -20.71
CA GLN A 131 9.21 0.92 -20.80
C GLN A 131 10.52 0.44 -20.18
N ARG A 132 10.58 -0.85 -19.86
CA ARG A 132 11.75 -1.49 -19.28
C ARG A 132 12.81 -1.87 -20.31
N THR A 133 12.33 -2.25 -21.48
CA THR A 133 13.08 -2.87 -22.56
C THR A 133 12.76 -2.11 -23.85
N CYS A 134 13.63 -2.26 -24.84
CA CYS A 134 13.36 -1.77 -26.17
C CYS A 134 12.28 -2.63 -26.83
N ILE A 135 11.30 -1.97 -27.46
CA ILE A 135 10.22 -2.62 -28.20
C ILE A 135 10.39 -2.39 -29.70
N ALA A 136 9.94 -3.33 -30.52
CA ALA A 136 9.96 -3.17 -31.97
C ALA A 136 9.06 -2.00 -32.42
N TRP A 137 9.47 -1.33 -33.50
CA TRP A 137 8.61 -0.34 -34.16
C TRP A 137 7.30 -0.99 -34.62
N THR A 138 6.16 -0.38 -34.30
CA THR A 138 4.89 -0.79 -34.90
C THR A 138 4.78 -0.17 -36.28
N LYS A 139 4.74 -1.01 -37.32
CA LYS A 139 4.62 -0.58 -38.73
C LYS A 139 3.25 -0.01 -39.09
N LYS A 140 2.57 0.71 -38.20
CA LYS A 140 1.21 1.20 -38.48
C LYS A 140 1.20 2.38 -39.46
N TYR A 141 2.32 3.09 -39.60
CA TYR A 141 2.45 4.26 -40.48
C TYR A 141 3.69 4.24 -41.40
N CYS A 142 4.44 3.13 -41.46
CA CYS A 142 5.64 3.05 -42.31
C CYS A 142 5.32 2.65 -43.77
N ALA A 143 4.16 3.03 -44.30
CA ALA A 143 3.75 2.72 -45.67
C ALA A 143 3.36 3.96 -46.49
N LEU A 144 3.81 5.13 -46.09
CA LEU A 144 3.87 6.36 -46.87
C LEU A 144 5.08 7.06 -46.24
N ASP A 145 6.30 6.91 -46.77
CA ASP A 145 6.83 7.88 -47.70
C ASP A 145 8.14 7.32 -48.30
N THR A 146 8.18 7.17 -49.62
CA THR A 146 9.42 7.13 -50.38
C THR A 146 10.20 8.42 -50.12
N LYS A 147 11.42 8.28 -49.58
CA LYS A 147 12.39 9.32 -49.15
C LYS A 147 12.23 9.85 -47.73
N MET A 148 12.67 9.07 -46.75
CA MET A 148 13.22 9.65 -45.52
C MET A 148 14.74 9.78 -45.67
N SER A 149 15.18 10.94 -46.13
CA SER A 149 16.54 11.44 -45.90
C SER A 149 16.82 11.41 -44.39
N PRO A 150 18.07 11.22 -43.93
CA PRO A 150 18.38 11.12 -42.50
C PRO A 150 17.90 12.39 -41.79
N LEU A 151 16.77 12.29 -41.08
CA LEU A 151 16.28 13.38 -40.25
C LEU A 151 17.32 13.59 -39.16
N SER A 152 17.96 14.75 -39.27
CA SER A 152 18.75 15.43 -38.27
C SER A 152 18.20 15.19 -36.87
N TRP A 153 18.91 14.38 -36.09
CA TRP A 153 18.82 14.43 -34.65
C TRP A 153 19.20 15.83 -34.18
N PRO A 154 18.40 16.51 -33.33
CA PRO A 154 18.91 17.68 -32.64
C PRO A 154 19.99 17.20 -31.66
N LYS A 155 21.26 17.35 -32.07
CA LYS A 155 22.38 17.35 -31.13
C LYS A 155 22.20 18.56 -30.22
N LYS A 156 22.05 18.34 -28.92
CA LYS A 156 22.39 19.34 -27.91
C LYS A 156 23.82 19.12 -27.49
#